data_AF-A0A5J4RRU4-F1
#
_entry.id   AF-A0A5J4RRU4-F1
#
_cell.length_a   1.000
_cell.length_b   1.000
_cell.length_c   1.000
_cell.angle_alpha   90.00
_cell.angle_beta   90.00
_cell.angle_gamma   90.00
#
_symmetry.space_group_name_H-M   'P 1'
#
loop_
_entity.id
_entity.type
_entity.pdbx_description
1 polymer ?
#
loop_
_entity_poly.entity_id
_entity_poly.type
_entity_poly.pdbx_seq_one_letter_code
_entity_poly.pdbx_strand_id
1 'polypeptide(L)'
;MRYIKLKPEETEALEHLFETNSNSTVRKRSQCLLLSHQKRTITDLSKIFGVNRRTIERWFDRWVLEGVQSLSIKSGRGVKARLKGYEKEVCEQVELHSHNLKNVIFYFKEHHHILICKKTLQNFLKEAQL
;
A
#
# COMPACT_ATOMS: atom_id res chain seq x y z
N MET A 1 -10.16 -18.61 -22.48
CA MET A 1 -9.93 -17.29 -21.83
C MET A 1 -10.69 -17.24 -20.51
N ARG A 2 -10.12 -16.67 -19.45
CA ARG A 2 -10.76 -16.58 -18.13
C ARG A 2 -11.59 -15.29 -18.02
N TYR A 3 -12.78 -15.42 -17.44
CA TYR A 3 -13.69 -14.31 -17.14
C TYR A 3 -14.16 -14.43 -15.70
N ILE A 4 -14.47 -13.29 -15.08
CA ILE A 4 -15.11 -13.28 -13.77
C ILE A 4 -16.62 -13.50 -13.93
N LYS A 5 -17.19 -14.34 -13.06
CA LYS A 5 -18.64 -14.48 -12.91
C LYS A 5 -19.02 -13.78 -11.63
N LEU A 6 -19.83 -12.74 -11.73
CA LEU A 6 -20.37 -12.00 -10.60
C LEU A 6 -21.80 -12.44 -10.35
N LYS A 7 -22.22 -12.44 -9.09
CA LYS A 7 -23.62 -12.48 -8.71
C LYS A 7 -24.28 -11.10 -8.94
N PRO A 8 -25.61 -11.01 -9.00
CA PRO A 8 -26.31 -9.73 -9.11
C PRO A 8 -25.90 -8.76 -7.99
N GLU A 9 -25.87 -9.23 -6.74
CA GLU A 9 -25.45 -8.46 -5.55
C GLU A 9 -24.02 -7.91 -5.68
N GLU A 10 -23.10 -8.71 -6.22
CA GLU A 10 -21.71 -8.30 -6.40
C GLU A 10 -21.58 -7.26 -7.52
N THR A 11 -22.38 -7.40 -8.57
CA THR A 11 -22.43 -6.45 -9.69
C THR A 11 -22.88 -5.08 -9.20
N GLU A 12 -23.99 -5.02 -8.47
CA GLU A 12 -24.53 -3.78 -7.89
C GLU A 12 -23.53 -3.13 -6.93
N ALA A 13 -22.88 -3.92 -6.06
CA ALA A 13 -21.86 -3.40 -5.16
C ALA A 13 -20.65 -2.82 -5.91
N LEU A 14 -20.21 -3.47 -6.99
CA LEU A 14 -19.09 -3.01 -7.81
C LEU A 14 -19.43 -1.76 -8.61
N GLU A 15 -20.65 -1.64 -9.11
CA GLU A 15 -21.17 -0.44 -9.79
C GLU A 15 -21.21 0.74 -8.81
N HIS A 16 -21.78 0.55 -7.62
CA HIS A 16 -21.79 1.57 -6.58
C HIS A 16 -20.37 2.02 -6.19
N LEU A 17 -19.44 1.08 -6.03
CA LEU A 17 -18.03 1.39 -5.73
C LEU A 17 -17.32 2.10 -6.88
N PHE A 18 -17.68 1.80 -8.13
CA PHE A 18 -17.13 2.47 -9.28
C PHE A 18 -17.56 3.95 -9.33
N GLU A 19 -18.82 4.25 -9.03
CA GLU A 19 -19.35 5.62 -9.08
C GLU A 19 -18.94 6.48 -7.87
N THR A 20 -19.00 5.91 -6.66
CA THR A 20 -18.95 6.72 -5.42
C THR A 20 -17.58 6.73 -4.74
N ASN A 21 -16.74 5.73 -4.97
CA ASN A 21 -15.54 5.56 -4.14
C ASN A 21 -14.48 6.61 -4.48
N SER A 22 -13.94 7.29 -3.47
CA SER A 22 -12.90 8.32 -3.65
C SER A 22 -11.56 7.75 -4.15
N ASN A 23 -11.27 6.47 -3.88
CA ASN A 23 -10.03 5.83 -4.28
C ASN A 23 -10.06 5.37 -5.75
N SER A 24 -9.24 6.00 -6.58
CA SER A 24 -9.15 5.70 -8.02
C SER A 24 -8.75 4.26 -8.33
N THR A 25 -7.98 3.61 -7.46
CA THR A 25 -7.60 2.20 -7.64
C THR A 25 -8.78 1.28 -7.44
N VAL A 26 -9.62 1.56 -6.44
CA VAL A 26 -10.84 0.79 -6.18
C VAL A 26 -11.77 0.91 -7.38
N ARG A 27 -12.04 2.14 -7.85
CA ARG A 27 -12.87 2.38 -9.05
C ARG A 27 -12.37 1.60 -10.27
N LYS A 28 -11.07 1.71 -10.60
CA LYS A 28 -10.47 1.01 -11.76
C LYS A 28 -10.62 -0.51 -11.66
N ARG A 29 -10.35 -1.08 -10.49
CA ARG A 29 -10.47 -2.53 -10.29
C ARG A 29 -11.93 -2.98 -10.35
N SER A 30 -12.86 -2.22 -9.78
CA SER A 30 -14.30 -2.51 -9.89
C SER A 30 -14.75 -2.52 -11.35
N GLN A 31 -14.41 -1.47 -12.10
CA GLN A 31 -14.73 -1.39 -13.52
C GLN A 31 -14.12 -2.56 -14.32
N CYS A 32 -12.91 -2.97 -13.99
CA CYS A 32 -12.27 -4.11 -14.65
C CYS A 32 -13.03 -5.43 -14.43
N LEU A 33 -13.53 -5.68 -13.22
CA LEU A 33 -14.30 -6.88 -12.90
C LEU A 33 -15.66 -6.87 -13.61
N LEU A 34 -16.35 -5.72 -13.61
CA LEU A 34 -17.62 -5.53 -14.34
C LEU A 34 -17.46 -5.80 -15.83
N LEU A 35 -16.43 -5.23 -16.46
CA LEU A 35 -16.15 -5.46 -17.88
C LEU A 35 -15.77 -6.92 -18.17
N SER A 36 -15.05 -7.58 -17.27
CA SER A 36 -14.75 -9.01 -17.41
C SER A 36 -16.01 -9.87 -17.33
N HIS A 37 -16.95 -9.50 -16.45
CA HIS A 37 -18.25 -10.16 -16.32
C HIS A 37 -19.06 -10.06 -17.63
N GLN A 38 -18.98 -8.91 -18.31
CA GLN A 38 -19.51 -8.67 -19.66
C GLN A 38 -18.68 -9.30 -20.79
N LYS A 39 -17.83 -10.31 -20.48
CA LYS A 39 -17.02 -11.06 -21.44
C LYS A 39 -15.95 -10.27 -22.18
N ARG A 40 -15.48 -9.13 -21.67
CA ARG A 40 -14.26 -8.48 -22.18
C ARG A 40 -13.04 -9.33 -21.89
N THR A 41 -12.16 -9.48 -22.89
CA THR A 41 -10.98 -10.34 -22.77
C THR A 41 -9.91 -9.69 -21.89
N ILE A 42 -9.04 -10.51 -21.28
CA ILE A 42 -7.89 -10.02 -20.50
C ILE A 42 -6.98 -9.12 -21.36
N THR A 43 -6.87 -9.40 -22.67
CA THR A 43 -6.11 -8.57 -23.60
C THR A 43 -6.70 -7.19 -23.76
N ASP A 44 -8.03 -7.09 -23.88
CA ASP A 44 -8.70 -5.80 -24.03
C ASP A 44 -8.66 -5.01 -22.73
N LEU A 45 -8.91 -5.68 -21.59
CA LEU A 45 -8.81 -5.07 -20.27
C LEU A 45 -7.40 -4.53 -20.02
N SER A 46 -6.37 -5.29 -20.39
CA SER A 46 -4.97 -4.84 -20.32
C SER A 46 -4.73 -3.53 -21.08
N LYS A 47 -5.31 -3.39 -22.28
CA LYS A 47 -5.24 -2.15 -23.07
C LYS A 47 -6.04 -1.00 -22.45
N ILE A 48 -7.29 -1.25 -22.05
CA ILE A 48 -8.20 -0.26 -21.46
C ILE A 48 -7.59 0.35 -20.19
N PHE A 49 -7.04 -0.48 -19.31
CA PHE A 49 -6.50 -0.04 -18.02
C PHE A 49 -5.00 0.30 -18.06
N GLY A 50 -4.33 0.11 -19.20
CA GLY A 50 -2.90 0.38 -19.36
C GLY A 50 -2.02 -0.47 -18.43
N VAL A 51 -2.42 -1.69 -18.12
CA VAL A 51 -1.68 -2.62 -17.25
C VAL A 51 -1.38 -3.93 -17.97
N ASN A 52 -0.35 -4.65 -17.54
CA ASN A 52 -0.04 -5.97 -18.09
C ASN A 52 -1.18 -6.99 -17.84
N ARG A 53 -1.40 -7.92 -18.76
CA ARG A 53 -2.29 -9.09 -18.61
C ARG A 53 -2.13 -9.80 -17.26
N ARG A 54 -0.89 -10.02 -16.81
CA ARG A 54 -0.61 -10.65 -15.49
C ARG A 54 -1.19 -9.85 -14.32
N THR A 55 -1.29 -8.53 -14.44
CA THR A 55 -1.90 -7.68 -13.41
C THR A 55 -3.41 -7.88 -13.36
N ILE A 56 -4.06 -8.00 -14.51
CA ILE A 56 -5.50 -8.31 -14.61
C ILE A 56 -5.79 -9.69 -14.00
N GLU A 57 -4.99 -10.70 -14.35
CA GLU A 57 -5.11 -12.05 -13.77
C GLU A 57 -4.98 -12.02 -12.23
N ARG A 58 -4.01 -11.27 -11.70
CA ARG A 58 -3.88 -11.09 -10.24
C ARG A 58 -5.07 -10.39 -9.62
N TRP A 59 -5.69 -9.44 -10.29
CA TRP A 59 -6.93 -8.82 -9.80
C TRP A 59 -8.05 -9.86 -9.73
N PHE A 60 -8.16 -10.74 -10.72
CA PHE A 60 -9.15 -11.81 -10.74
C PHE A 60 -8.91 -12.82 -9.63
N ASP A 61 -7.66 -13.25 -9.43
CA ASP A 61 -7.29 -14.18 -8.36
C ASP A 61 -7.63 -13.60 -6.98
N ARG A 62 -7.27 -12.33 -6.76
CA ARG A 62 -7.56 -11.69 -5.48
C ARG A 62 -9.05 -11.48 -5.27
N TRP A 63 -9.81 -11.18 -6.31
CA TRP A 63 -11.27 -11.08 -6.20
C TRP A 63 -11.89 -12.42 -5.77
N VAL A 64 -11.48 -13.52 -6.39
CA VAL A 64 -11.98 -14.86 -6.03
C VAL A 64 -11.63 -15.25 -4.59
N LEU A 65 -10.47 -14.81 -4.10
CA LEU A 65 -10.01 -15.15 -2.74
C LEU A 65 -10.56 -14.21 -1.65
N GLU A 66 -10.60 -12.90 -1.90
CA GLU A 66 -10.81 -11.86 -0.88
C GLU A 66 -12.08 -11.01 -1.15
N GLY A 67 -12.76 -11.20 -2.28
CA GLY A 67 -13.94 -10.42 -2.67
C GLY A 67 -13.67 -8.91 -2.71
N VAL A 68 -14.58 -8.11 -2.16
CA VAL A 68 -14.50 -6.63 -2.12
C VAL A 68 -13.20 -6.13 -1.48
N GLN A 69 -12.63 -6.85 -0.51
CA GLN A 69 -11.37 -6.47 0.15
C GLN A 69 -10.16 -6.48 -0.81
N SER A 70 -10.25 -7.22 -1.93
CA SER A 70 -9.21 -7.25 -2.97
C SER A 70 -9.02 -5.92 -3.72
N LEU A 71 -10.05 -5.07 -3.74
CA LEU A 71 -10.09 -3.86 -4.56
C LEU A 71 -9.16 -2.77 -4.02
N SER A 72 -9.01 -2.71 -2.70
CA SER A 72 -8.14 -1.75 -2.05
C SER A 72 -6.66 -2.15 -2.17
N ILE A 73 -5.79 -1.18 -1.95
CA ILE A 73 -4.37 -1.44 -1.79
C ILE A 73 -4.14 -1.82 -0.33
N LYS A 74 -3.51 -2.97 -0.08
CA LYS A 74 -3.14 -3.37 1.29
C LYS A 74 -2.26 -2.29 1.91
N SER A 75 -2.52 -1.99 3.18
CA SER A 75 -1.71 -1.09 3.99
C SER A 75 -0.28 -1.63 4.15
N GLY A 76 0.66 -0.74 4.49
CA GLY A 76 2.07 -1.13 4.73
C GLY A 76 2.95 -1.18 3.47
N ARG A 77 2.56 -0.50 2.40
CA ARG A 77 3.48 -0.22 1.28
C ARG A 77 4.50 0.85 1.67
N GLY A 78 5.68 0.77 1.04
CA GLY A 78 6.80 1.70 1.28
C GLY A 78 7.91 1.08 2.13
N VAL A 79 9.08 1.71 2.10
CA VAL A 79 10.21 1.31 2.96
C VAL A 79 9.81 1.62 4.40
N LYS A 80 9.85 0.61 5.27
CA LYS A 80 9.62 0.81 6.71
C LYS A 80 10.72 1.71 7.26
N ALA A 81 10.35 2.65 8.13
CA ALA A 81 11.33 3.52 8.79
C ALA A 81 12.40 2.66 9.50
N ARG A 82 13.68 2.99 9.29
CA ARG A 82 14.81 2.19 9.81
C ARG A 82 14.84 2.11 11.34
N LEU A 83 14.27 3.10 12.00
CA LEU A 83 14.20 3.22 13.47
C LEU A 83 12.89 2.69 14.07
N LYS A 84 12.01 2.10 13.24
CA LYS A 84 10.73 1.56 13.73
C LYS A 84 11.00 0.41 14.72
N GLY A 85 10.41 0.50 15.91
CA GLY A 85 10.66 -0.41 17.04
C GLY A 85 11.71 0.08 18.05
N TYR A 86 12.42 1.18 17.74
CA TYR A 86 13.41 1.80 18.63
C TYR A 86 12.92 3.14 19.21
N GLU A 87 11.60 3.37 19.25
CA GLU A 87 11.01 4.67 19.61
C GLU A 87 11.50 5.17 20.98
N LYS A 88 11.49 4.29 21.99
CA LYS A 88 11.93 4.62 23.36
C LYS A 88 13.42 4.93 23.43
N GLU A 89 14.23 4.10 22.80
CA GLU A 89 15.69 4.26 22.81
C GLU A 89 16.11 5.53 22.06
N VAL A 90 15.40 5.88 20.97
CA VAL A 90 15.61 7.15 20.28
C VAL A 90 15.32 8.34 21.19
N CYS A 91 14.24 8.34 21.97
CA CYS A 91 13.95 9.40 22.95
C CYS A 91 15.06 9.55 23.98
N GLU A 92 15.43 8.44 24.62
CA GLU A 92 16.44 8.42 25.68
C GLU A 92 17.77 9.00 25.16
N GLN A 93 18.20 8.60 23.95
CA GLN A 93 19.43 9.12 23.36
C GLN A 93 19.34 10.60 22.94
N VAL A 94 18.16 11.07 22.53
CA VAL A 94 17.93 12.50 22.22
C VAL A 94 18.02 13.34 23.49
N GLU A 95 17.44 12.89 24.60
CA GLU A 95 17.51 13.57 25.90
C GLU A 95 18.93 13.57 26.45
N LEU A 96 19.60 12.40 26.47
CA LEU A 96 20.97 12.23 26.94
C LEU A 96 21.98 13.13 26.21
N HIS A 97 21.76 13.37 24.92
CA HIS A 97 22.64 14.21 24.10
C HIS A 97 22.14 15.64 23.91
N SER A 98 21.22 16.14 24.76
CA SER A 98 20.68 17.50 24.68
C SER A 98 20.19 17.87 23.28
N HIS A 99 19.49 16.95 22.61
CA HIS A 99 18.98 17.08 21.24
C HIS A 99 20.05 17.19 20.14
N ASN A 100 21.31 16.84 20.43
CA ASN A 100 22.35 16.74 19.42
C ASN A 100 22.19 15.46 18.57
N LEU A 101 21.44 15.61 17.48
CA LEU A 101 21.11 14.53 16.54
C LEU A 101 22.34 13.82 15.95
N LYS A 102 23.52 14.44 15.88
CA LYS A 102 24.72 13.77 15.35
C LYS A 102 25.18 12.64 16.26
N ASN A 103 25.11 12.84 17.58
CA ASN A 103 25.52 11.85 18.56
C ASN A 103 24.56 10.67 18.56
N VAL A 104 23.25 10.94 18.46
CA VAL A 104 22.22 9.90 18.32
C VAL A 104 22.46 9.06 17.06
N ILE A 105 22.78 9.69 15.92
CA ILE A 105 23.12 8.95 14.69
C ILE A 105 24.36 8.07 14.88
N PHE A 106 25.39 8.58 15.56
CA PHE A 106 26.60 7.81 15.85
C PHE A 106 26.29 6.62 16.76
N TYR A 107 25.51 6.81 17.82
CA TYR A 107 25.07 5.75 18.72
C TYR A 107 24.35 4.63 17.96
N PHE A 108 23.35 4.95 17.12
CA PHE A 108 22.63 3.94 16.33
C PHE A 108 23.49 3.26 15.26
N LYS A 109 24.54 3.93 14.79
CA LYS A 109 25.53 3.32 13.89
C LYS A 109 26.41 2.31 14.63
N GLU A 110 26.90 2.64 15.81
CA GLU A 110 27.84 1.79 16.56
C GLU A 110 27.12 0.61 17.24
N HIS A 111 25.99 0.87 17.90
CA HIS A 111 25.29 -0.16 18.70
C HIS A 111 24.31 -1.02 17.90
N HIS A 112 23.67 -0.45 16.86
CA HIS A 112 22.63 -1.13 16.08
C HIS A 112 23.00 -1.36 14.62
N HIS A 113 24.17 -0.87 14.17
CA HIS A 113 24.59 -0.88 12.76
C HIS A 113 23.56 -0.24 11.81
N ILE A 114 22.74 0.68 12.33
CA ILE A 114 21.71 1.40 11.57
C ILE A 114 22.29 2.72 11.05
N LEU A 115 22.50 2.79 9.74
CA LEU A 115 23.01 3.98 9.06
C LEU A 115 21.87 4.93 8.67
N ILE A 116 21.67 6.02 9.40
CA ILE A 116 20.63 7.01 9.08
C ILE A 116 21.24 8.38 8.85
N CYS A 117 20.64 9.16 7.96
CA CYS A 117 20.97 10.57 7.84
C CYS A 117 20.15 11.38 8.85
N LYS A 118 20.62 12.60 9.17
CA LYS A 118 19.95 13.52 10.09
C LYS A 118 18.47 13.75 9.73
N LYS A 119 18.16 13.82 8.44
CA LYS A 119 16.78 14.02 7.96
C LYS A 119 15.87 12.83 8.29
N THR A 120 16.38 11.60 8.19
CA THR A 120 15.62 10.39 8.58
C THR A 120 15.29 10.42 10.07
N LEU A 121 16.25 10.79 10.93
CA LEU A 121 16.01 10.92 12.36
C LEU A 121 14.97 12.01 12.67
N GLN A 122 15.07 13.17 12.02
CA GLN A 122 14.09 14.25 12.19
C GLN A 122 12.68 13.86 11.73
N ASN A 123 12.55 13.18 10.59
CA ASN A 123 11.26 12.70 10.11
C ASN A 123 10.68 11.67 11.08
N PHE A 124 11.52 10.78 11.62
CA PHE A 124 11.10 9.79 12.60
C PHE A 124 10.57 10.42 13.88
N LEU A 125 11.28 11.41 14.45
CA LEU A 125 10.81 12.14 15.64
C LEU A 125 9.45 12.83 15.38
N LYS A 126 9.30 13.50 14.23
CA LYS A 126 8.04 14.12 13.82
C LYS A 126 6.89 13.12 13.67
N GLU A 127 7.14 11.97 13.07
CA GLU A 127 6.13 10.92 12.87
C GLU A 127 5.75 10.25 14.19
N ALA A 128 6.69 10.10 15.10
CA ALA A 128 6.49 9.48 16.40
C ALA A 128 5.87 10.42 17.46
N GLN A 129 5.66 11.72 17.13
CA GLN A 129 5.24 12.78 18.06
C GLN A 129 6.18 12.94 19.26
N LEU A 130 7.48 12.81 19.02
CA LEU A 130 8.55 12.91 20.02
C LEU A 130 9.37 14.20 19.81
#